data_AF-A0A2G6F3M0-F1
#
_entry.id   AF-A0A2G6F3M0-F1
#
_cell.length_a   1.000
_cell.length_b   1.000
_cell.length_c   1.000
_cell.angle_alpha   90.00
_cell.angle_beta   90.00
_cell.angle_gamma   90.00
#
_symmetry.space_group_name_H-M   'P 1'
#
loop_
_entity.id
_entity.type
_entity.pdbx_description
1 polymer ?
#
loop_
_entity_poly.entity_id
_entity_poly.type
_entity_poly.pdbx_seq_one_letter_code
_entity_poly.pdbx_strand_id
1 'polypeptide(L)'
;MKMLILYITLLFNDVPHTDVTSIPSDEPDITNEIFYHIYNQDFGVATQLLKDQKQNLRHTSYHWLLCDLEWWKAVAQNNPETYHDLETFLLQELDRVTPETHEQELLELIYLNYLVRLKSIQKERVKMLQYFFKIESFIKHFDASRLEGRYKSFYQIYLNIFKLTKQKYLPFTGIKKEPLINDLKQMTNSEELIDKTLATYFLVKVYLEITEEPYLVKGFVDDLVALYPRNKTFAGLNL
;
A
#
# COMPACT_ATOMS: atom_id res chain seq x y z
N MET A 1 -36.58 5.44 44.71
CA MET A 1 -35.74 5.78 45.88
C MET A 1 -34.29 5.47 45.53
N LYS A 2 -33.46 6.51 45.39
CA LYS A 2 -31.97 6.61 45.48
C LYS A 2 -31.12 5.56 44.72
N MET A 3 -30.47 5.97 43.63
CA MET A 3 -29.05 6.40 43.55
C MET A 3 -28.04 5.30 43.93
N LEU A 4 -27.21 4.90 42.96
CA LEU A 4 -25.75 5.06 43.10
C LEU A 4 -25.07 5.13 41.72
N ILE A 5 -24.14 6.07 41.63
CA ILE A 5 -23.32 6.51 40.49
C ILE A 5 -21.86 6.10 40.78
N LEU A 6 -21.11 5.80 39.72
CA LEU A 6 -19.64 5.72 39.57
C LEU A 6 -18.83 4.77 40.47
N TYR A 7 -18.00 3.93 39.85
CA TYR A 7 -16.55 4.14 39.85
C TYR A 7 -15.91 3.45 38.62
N ILE A 8 -15.42 4.29 37.70
CA ILE A 8 -14.37 3.99 36.71
C ILE A 8 -13.06 4.28 37.42
N THR A 9 -12.12 3.34 37.55
CA THR A 9 -10.67 3.53 37.25
C THR A 9 -9.87 2.24 37.49
N LEU A 10 -8.83 2.04 36.67
CA LEU A 10 -7.62 1.22 36.90
C LEU A 10 -7.69 -0.29 36.62
N LEU A 11 -7.70 -0.65 35.32
CA LEU A 11 -7.00 -1.84 34.81
C LEU A 11 -6.37 -1.50 33.43
N PHE A 12 -5.49 -0.50 33.42
CA PHE A 12 -4.48 -0.32 32.37
C PHE A 12 -3.21 0.09 33.08
N ASN A 13 -2.37 -0.89 33.40
CA ASN A 13 -0.94 -0.73 33.57
C ASN A 13 -0.31 -2.10 33.33
N ASP A 14 0.84 -2.06 32.66
CA ASP A 14 1.73 -3.16 32.32
C ASP A 14 1.43 -3.91 31.02
N VAL A 15 1.39 -3.16 29.91
CA VAL A 15 1.90 -3.71 28.64
C VAL A 15 3.41 -3.47 28.64
N PRO A 16 4.25 -4.52 28.68
CA PRO A 16 5.69 -4.33 28.59
C PRO A 16 6.02 -3.73 27.22
N HIS A 17 6.76 -2.62 27.22
CA HIS A 17 7.47 -2.15 26.05
C HIS A 17 8.48 -3.22 25.66
N THR A 18 8.09 -4.10 24.73
CA THR A 18 9.04 -4.97 24.05
C THR A 18 9.85 -4.09 23.11
N ASP A 19 11.13 -3.92 23.46
CA ASP A 19 12.17 -3.55 22.52
C ASP A 19 11.99 -4.35 21.22
N VAL A 20 11.96 -3.62 20.11
CA VAL A 20 11.90 -4.18 18.75
C VAL A 20 13.23 -4.91 18.52
N THR A 21 13.28 -6.18 18.92
CA THR A 21 14.37 -7.08 18.56
C THR A 21 14.21 -7.46 17.09
N SER A 22 15.21 -7.04 16.32
CA SER A 22 15.46 -7.32 14.90
C SER A 22 15.08 -8.74 14.47
N ILE A 23 14.17 -8.82 13.50
CA ILE A 23 13.79 -10.04 12.78
C ILE A 23 14.70 -10.15 11.54
N PRO A 24 15.27 -11.33 11.23
CA PRO A 24 16.09 -11.49 10.04
C PRO A 24 15.19 -11.52 8.80
N SER A 25 15.15 -10.41 8.09
CA SER A 25 14.66 -10.30 6.72
C SER A 25 15.82 -10.57 5.77
N ASP A 26 15.64 -11.41 4.75
CA ASP A 26 16.62 -11.69 3.70
C ASP A 26 16.90 -10.47 2.77
N GLU A 27 16.25 -9.32 3.02
CA GLU A 27 16.65 -8.01 2.53
C GLU A 27 17.18 -7.12 3.66
N PRO A 28 18.19 -6.27 3.38
CA PRO A 28 18.77 -5.42 4.40
C PRO A 28 17.72 -4.52 5.06
N ASP A 29 17.87 -4.32 6.37
CA ASP A 29 17.10 -3.42 7.24
C ASP A 29 16.73 -2.07 6.57
N ILE A 30 17.61 -1.62 5.68
CA ILE A 30 17.47 -0.41 4.87
C ILE A 30 16.19 -0.31 4.01
N THR A 31 15.64 -1.42 3.49
CA THR A 31 14.36 -1.36 2.74
C THR A 31 13.22 -0.95 3.67
N ASN A 32 13.18 -1.53 4.87
CA ASN A 32 12.18 -1.19 5.88
C ASN A 32 12.39 0.23 6.41
N GLU A 33 13.63 0.67 6.59
CA GLU A 33 13.96 2.04 7.00
C GLU A 33 13.47 3.08 5.98
N ILE A 34 13.77 2.90 4.69
CA ILE A 34 13.31 3.80 3.63
C ILE A 34 11.78 3.84 3.60
N PHE A 35 11.15 2.66 3.61
CA PHE A 35 9.70 2.54 3.63
C PHE A 35 9.08 3.27 4.81
N TYR A 36 9.66 3.09 6.00
CA TYR A 36 9.20 3.75 7.21
C TYR A 36 9.24 5.27 7.08
N HIS A 37 10.31 5.83 6.51
CA HIS A 37 10.41 7.27 6.24
C HIS A 37 9.43 7.76 5.18
N ILE A 38 9.18 6.98 4.12
CA ILE A 38 8.13 7.30 3.14
C ILE A 38 6.78 7.39 3.83
N TYR A 39 6.41 6.37 4.61
CA TYR A 39 5.10 6.30 5.26
C TYR A 39 4.98 7.27 6.44
N ASN A 40 6.07 7.74 7.05
CA ASN A 40 6.05 8.88 7.97
C ASN A 40 6.08 10.25 7.28
N GLN A 41 6.07 10.31 5.95
CA GLN A 41 6.16 11.54 5.17
C GLN A 41 7.48 12.33 5.37
N ASP A 42 8.56 11.65 5.77
CA ASP A 42 9.92 12.20 5.84
C ASP A 42 10.60 12.16 4.46
N PHE A 43 9.95 12.74 3.44
CA PHE A 43 10.34 12.53 2.04
C PHE A 43 11.79 12.91 1.73
N GLY A 44 12.35 13.92 2.42
CA GLY A 44 13.76 14.31 2.25
C GLY A 44 14.73 13.21 2.70
N VAL A 45 14.46 12.57 3.84
CA VAL A 45 15.27 11.45 4.36
C VAL A 45 15.15 10.25 3.45
N ALA A 46 13.91 9.85 3.11
CA ALA A 46 13.68 8.73 2.20
C ALA A 46 14.34 8.92 0.83
N THR A 47 14.30 10.13 0.26
CA THR A 47 14.96 10.46 -1.02
C THR A 47 16.47 10.27 -0.92
N GLN A 48 17.09 10.76 0.18
CA GLN A 48 18.53 10.66 0.38
C GLN A 48 18.95 9.19 0.57
N LEU A 49 18.25 8.43 1.41
CA LEU A 49 18.52 7.01 1.62
C LEU A 49 18.38 6.20 0.32
N LEU A 50 17.32 6.43 -0.48
CA LEU A 50 17.17 5.77 -1.78
C LEU A 50 18.34 6.05 -2.72
N LYS A 51 18.79 7.31 -2.77
CA LYS A 51 19.91 7.71 -3.61
C LYS A 51 21.21 7.02 -3.18
N ASP A 52 21.49 7.01 -1.88
CA ASP A 52 22.72 6.46 -1.32
C ASP A 52 22.77 4.93 -1.42
N GLN A 53 21.60 4.28 -1.37
CA GLN A 53 21.47 2.82 -1.33
C GLN A 53 21.07 2.21 -2.67
N LYS A 54 21.05 3.00 -3.75
CA LYS A 54 20.64 2.56 -5.10
C LYS A 54 21.35 1.28 -5.56
N GLN A 55 22.63 1.12 -5.23
CA GLN A 55 23.44 -0.05 -5.65
C GLN A 55 23.32 -1.23 -4.67
N ASN A 56 22.78 -1.01 -3.47
CA ASN A 56 22.68 -2.01 -2.40
C ASN A 56 21.27 -2.61 -2.29
N LEU A 57 20.26 -1.92 -2.83
CA LEU A 57 18.89 -2.40 -2.91
C LEU A 57 18.72 -3.36 -4.09
N ARG A 58 17.89 -4.38 -3.92
CA ARG A 58 17.38 -5.15 -5.05
C ARG A 58 16.66 -4.21 -6.02
N HIS A 59 16.81 -4.48 -7.32
CA HIS A 59 16.23 -3.65 -8.38
C HIS A 59 14.72 -3.40 -8.17
N THR A 60 13.96 -4.46 -7.94
CA THR A 60 12.51 -4.37 -7.70
C THR A 60 12.19 -3.53 -6.46
N SER A 61 12.88 -3.76 -5.34
CA SER A 61 12.69 -2.98 -4.11
C SER A 61 13.01 -1.50 -4.31
N TYR A 62 14.11 -1.15 -4.98
CA TYR A 62 14.44 0.25 -5.29
C TYR A 62 13.34 0.95 -6.09
N HIS A 63 12.90 0.33 -7.19
CA HIS A 63 11.91 0.92 -8.09
C HIS A 63 10.52 1.00 -7.46
N TRP A 64 10.13 0.00 -6.68
CA TRP A 64 8.89 0.03 -5.90
C TRP A 64 8.91 1.14 -4.83
N LEU A 65 9.98 1.26 -4.04
CA LEU A 65 10.11 2.32 -3.04
C LEU A 65 10.11 3.72 -3.67
N LEU A 66 10.76 3.88 -4.83
CA LEU A 66 10.74 5.13 -5.58
C LEU A 66 9.30 5.48 -6.02
N CYS A 67 8.55 4.47 -6.47
CA CYS A 67 7.13 4.63 -6.82
C CYS A 67 6.28 5.03 -5.61
N ASP A 68 6.43 4.35 -4.47
CA ASP A 68 5.75 4.67 -3.22
C ASP A 68 6.10 6.10 -2.75
N LEU A 69 7.37 6.51 -2.85
CA LEU A 69 7.82 7.86 -2.50
C LEU A 69 7.11 8.94 -3.34
N GLU A 70 7.12 8.81 -4.67
CA GLU A 70 6.50 9.80 -5.56
C GLU A 70 4.97 9.81 -5.41
N TRP A 71 4.35 8.64 -5.20
CA TRP A 71 2.94 8.56 -4.87
C TRP A 71 2.61 9.34 -3.60
N TRP A 72 3.33 9.10 -2.51
CA TRP A 72 3.06 9.73 -1.23
C TRP A 72 3.34 11.23 -1.24
N LYS A 73 4.35 11.70 -1.98
CA LYS A 73 4.55 13.13 -2.23
C LYS A 73 3.35 13.76 -2.91
N ALA A 74 2.82 13.14 -3.97
CA ALA A 74 1.66 13.65 -4.69
C ALA A 74 0.39 13.64 -3.83
N VAL A 75 0.14 12.55 -3.08
CA VAL A 75 -1.00 12.46 -2.15
C VAL A 75 -0.91 13.49 -1.02
N ALA A 76 0.27 13.73 -0.46
CA ALA A 76 0.44 14.70 0.61
C ALA A 76 0.20 16.15 0.15
N GLN A 77 0.59 16.47 -1.10
CA GLN A 77 0.38 17.80 -1.67
C GLN A 77 -1.04 17.99 -2.24
N ASN A 78 -1.66 16.90 -2.70
CA ASN A 78 -3.04 16.82 -3.17
C ASN A 78 -3.43 17.92 -4.16
N ASN A 79 -2.63 18.14 -5.20
CA ASN A 79 -2.91 19.16 -6.21
C ASN A 79 -2.72 18.61 -7.64
N PRO A 80 -3.34 19.24 -8.66
CA PRO A 80 -3.30 18.73 -10.03
C PRO A 80 -1.90 18.62 -10.65
N GLU A 81 -0.99 19.55 -10.33
CA GLU A 81 0.37 19.58 -10.88
C GLU A 81 1.17 18.36 -10.42
N THR A 82 1.16 18.08 -9.12
CA THR A 82 1.85 16.89 -8.56
C THR A 82 1.29 15.57 -9.08
N TYR A 83 -0.02 15.51 -9.35
CA TYR A 83 -0.64 14.34 -9.98
C TYR A 83 -0.25 14.20 -11.46
N HIS A 84 -0.02 15.30 -12.16
CA HIS A 84 0.50 15.27 -13.52
C HIS A 84 1.97 14.81 -13.56
N ASP A 85 2.79 15.31 -12.65
CA ASP A 85 4.20 14.89 -12.52
C ASP A 85 4.30 13.41 -12.19
N LEU A 86 3.48 12.93 -11.25
CA LEU A 86 3.37 11.52 -10.91
C LEU A 86 2.92 10.67 -12.11
N GLU A 87 1.93 11.11 -12.89
CA GLU A 87 1.51 10.38 -14.10
C GLU A 87 2.67 10.25 -15.08
N THR A 88 3.37 11.36 -15.35
CA THR A 88 4.53 11.40 -16.23
C THR A 88 5.62 10.44 -15.74
N PHE A 89 5.95 10.47 -14.45
CA PHE A 89 6.91 9.56 -13.83
C PHE A 89 6.49 8.10 -14.01
N LEU A 90 5.25 7.75 -13.66
CA LEU A 90 4.75 6.37 -13.75
C LEU A 90 4.77 5.83 -15.17
N LEU A 91 4.40 6.65 -16.16
CA LEU A 91 4.45 6.28 -17.58
C LEU A 91 5.89 6.06 -18.06
N GLN A 92 6.81 6.94 -17.68
CA GLN A 92 8.23 6.80 -18.03
C GLN A 92 8.85 5.54 -17.42
N GLU A 93 8.55 5.25 -16.15
CA GLU A 93 9.07 4.06 -15.49
C GLU A 93 8.44 2.79 -16.06
N LEU A 94 7.15 2.81 -16.41
CA LEU A 94 6.48 1.70 -17.08
C LEU A 94 7.11 1.41 -18.46
N ASP A 95 7.39 2.44 -19.26
CA ASP A 95 8.02 2.29 -20.58
C ASP A 95 9.49 1.80 -20.49
N ARG A 96 10.13 2.01 -19.34
CA ARG A 96 11.50 1.54 -19.06
C ARG A 96 11.56 0.13 -18.49
N VAL A 97 10.43 -0.50 -18.19
CA VAL A 97 10.42 -1.88 -17.68
C VAL A 97 10.94 -2.82 -18.77
N THR A 98 12.19 -3.24 -18.64
CA THR A 98 12.82 -4.30 -19.44
C THR A 98 13.17 -5.44 -18.50
N PRO A 99 12.20 -6.33 -18.18
CA PRO A 99 12.38 -7.26 -17.09
C PRO A 99 13.34 -8.38 -17.49
N GLU A 100 14.37 -8.56 -16.68
CA GLU A 100 15.31 -9.68 -16.78
C GLU A 100 14.95 -10.83 -15.81
N THR A 101 14.09 -10.54 -14.82
CA THR A 101 13.66 -11.48 -13.78
C THR A 101 12.16 -11.38 -13.50
N HIS A 102 11.59 -12.40 -12.89
CA HIS A 102 10.15 -12.42 -12.53
C HIS A 102 9.80 -11.37 -11.48
N GLU A 103 10.74 -11.06 -10.59
CA GLU A 103 10.60 -9.97 -9.63
C GLU A 103 10.53 -8.61 -10.34
N GLN A 104 11.23 -8.43 -11.46
CA GLN A 104 11.17 -7.19 -12.24
C GLN A 104 9.89 -7.09 -13.09
N GLU A 105 9.39 -8.21 -13.61
CA GLU A 105 8.08 -8.25 -14.29
C GLU A 105 6.97 -7.73 -13.36
N LEU A 106 7.05 -8.01 -12.06
CA LEU A 106 6.09 -7.52 -11.06
C LEU A 106 5.99 -5.98 -11.01
N LEU A 107 7.04 -5.23 -11.38
CA LEU A 107 7.01 -3.76 -11.41
C LEU A 107 5.95 -3.24 -12.39
N GLU A 108 5.69 -3.94 -13.49
CA GLU A 108 4.64 -3.57 -14.43
C GLU A 108 3.27 -3.55 -13.75
N LEU A 109 2.94 -4.60 -12.99
CA LEU A 109 1.69 -4.66 -12.22
C LEU A 109 1.59 -3.54 -11.20
N ILE A 110 2.69 -3.25 -10.51
CA ILE A 110 2.76 -2.19 -9.49
C ILE A 110 2.47 -0.83 -10.13
N TYR A 111 3.22 -0.46 -11.18
CA TYR A 111 3.04 0.82 -11.87
C TYR A 111 1.64 0.97 -12.47
N LEU A 112 1.09 -0.09 -13.08
CA LEU A 112 -0.27 -0.08 -13.61
C LEU A 112 -1.31 0.10 -12.49
N ASN A 113 -1.12 -0.51 -11.31
CA ASN A 113 -2.00 -0.27 -10.16
C ASN A 113 -1.94 1.19 -9.68
N TYR A 114 -0.76 1.79 -9.65
CA TYR A 114 -0.59 3.22 -9.33
C TYR A 114 -1.29 4.12 -10.34
N LEU A 115 -1.17 3.82 -11.64
CA LEU A 115 -1.88 4.54 -12.70
C LEU A 115 -3.40 4.40 -12.56
N VAL A 116 -3.91 3.20 -12.26
CA VAL A 116 -5.34 2.99 -11.95
C VAL A 116 -5.80 3.88 -10.80
N ARG A 117 -5.07 3.88 -9.69
CA ARG A 117 -5.39 4.69 -8.50
C ARG A 117 -5.38 6.17 -8.82
N LEU A 118 -4.37 6.64 -9.56
CA LEU A 118 -4.26 8.03 -10.00
C LEU A 118 -5.45 8.44 -10.88
N LYS A 119 -5.82 7.60 -11.86
CA LYS A 119 -6.97 7.86 -12.73
C LYS A 119 -8.31 7.80 -12.01
N SER A 120 -8.41 6.99 -10.97
CA SER A 120 -9.56 7.00 -10.06
C SER A 120 -9.70 8.35 -9.34
N ILE A 121 -8.61 8.89 -8.76
CA ILE A 121 -8.58 10.21 -8.10
C ILE A 121 -8.95 11.33 -9.08
N GLN A 122 -8.36 11.31 -10.29
CA GLN A 122 -8.63 12.30 -11.34
C GLN A 122 -10.01 12.12 -12.02
N LYS A 123 -10.77 11.07 -11.66
CA LYS A 123 -12.06 10.71 -12.27
C LYS A 123 -11.98 10.43 -13.78
N GLU A 124 -10.80 10.06 -14.28
CA GLU A 124 -10.53 9.74 -15.70
C GLU A 124 -10.85 8.27 -16.02
N ARG A 125 -12.14 7.92 -16.01
CA ARG A 125 -12.61 6.53 -16.11
C ARG A 125 -12.13 5.80 -17.38
N VAL A 126 -12.08 6.49 -18.52
CA VAL A 126 -11.67 5.87 -19.79
C VAL A 126 -10.22 5.39 -19.73
N LYS A 127 -9.30 6.24 -19.25
CA LYS A 127 -7.89 5.86 -19.09
C LYS A 127 -7.72 4.77 -18.03
N MET A 128 -8.47 4.85 -16.93
CA MET A 128 -8.48 3.80 -15.92
C MET A 128 -8.87 2.43 -16.50
N LEU A 129 -9.90 2.35 -17.35
CA LEU A 129 -10.28 1.11 -18.04
C LEU A 129 -9.20 0.61 -18.99
N GLN A 130 -8.46 1.49 -19.66
CA GLN A 130 -7.30 1.09 -20.48
C GLN A 130 -6.25 0.38 -19.62
N TYR A 131 -5.94 0.91 -18.43
CA TYR A 131 -5.02 0.25 -17.51
C TYR A 131 -5.58 -1.06 -16.95
N PHE A 132 -6.89 -1.20 -16.77
CA PHE A 132 -7.48 -2.50 -16.41
C PHE A 132 -7.15 -3.57 -17.46
N PHE A 133 -7.34 -3.28 -18.74
CA PHE A 133 -7.02 -4.24 -19.80
C PHE A 133 -5.53 -4.58 -19.84
N LYS A 134 -4.64 -3.61 -19.59
CA LYS A 134 -3.20 -3.87 -19.47
C LYS A 134 -2.89 -4.81 -18.31
N ILE A 135 -3.48 -4.58 -17.13
CA ILE A 135 -3.31 -5.45 -15.96
C ILE A 135 -3.85 -6.86 -16.23
N GLU A 136 -5.01 -7.00 -16.89
CA GLU A 136 -5.53 -8.32 -17.26
C GLU A 136 -4.62 -9.06 -18.24
N SER A 137 -4.08 -8.34 -19.21
CA SER A 137 -3.08 -8.89 -20.13
C SER A 137 -1.84 -9.35 -19.37
N PHE A 138 -1.34 -8.55 -18.43
CA PHE A 138 -0.23 -8.92 -17.57
C PHE A 138 -0.53 -10.20 -16.78
N ILE A 139 -1.64 -10.22 -16.03
CA ILE A 139 -2.02 -11.37 -15.16
C ILE A 139 -2.16 -12.66 -15.96
N LYS A 140 -2.65 -12.59 -17.21
CA LYS A 140 -2.82 -13.77 -18.06
C LYS A 140 -1.50 -14.46 -18.41
N HIS A 141 -0.40 -13.70 -18.52
CA HIS A 141 0.89 -14.22 -18.95
C HIS A 141 1.90 -14.34 -17.80
N PHE A 142 1.63 -13.70 -16.67
CA PHE A 142 2.53 -13.69 -15.52
C PHE A 142 2.42 -14.98 -14.69
N ASP A 143 3.55 -15.67 -14.51
CA ASP A 143 3.63 -16.87 -13.67
C ASP A 143 4.01 -16.52 -12.22
N ALA A 144 2.99 -16.28 -11.40
CA ALA A 144 3.14 -15.95 -9.99
C ALA A 144 3.73 -17.09 -9.13
N SER A 145 3.80 -18.34 -9.64
CA SER A 145 4.38 -19.46 -8.88
C SER A 145 5.89 -19.32 -8.70
N ARG A 146 6.54 -18.49 -9.53
CA ARG A 146 7.97 -18.22 -9.54
C ARG A 146 8.37 -17.06 -8.62
N LEU A 147 7.39 -16.40 -7.99
CA LEU A 147 7.65 -15.40 -6.97
C LEU A 147 7.82 -16.04 -5.60
N GLU A 148 8.80 -15.55 -4.85
CA GLU A 148 9.10 -15.99 -3.49
C GLU A 148 9.10 -14.80 -2.53
N GLY A 149 9.01 -15.11 -1.23
CA GLY A 149 9.05 -14.13 -0.14
C GLY A 149 8.11 -12.94 -0.36
N ARG A 150 8.62 -11.74 -0.10
CA ARG A 150 7.85 -10.49 -0.15
C ARG A 150 7.24 -10.18 -1.51
N TYR A 151 7.88 -10.59 -2.60
CA TYR A 151 7.38 -10.28 -3.94
C TYR A 151 6.09 -11.05 -4.24
N LYS A 152 5.94 -12.25 -3.66
CA LYS A 152 4.68 -12.99 -3.70
C LYS A 152 3.58 -12.26 -2.91
N SER A 153 3.90 -11.71 -1.74
CA SER A 153 2.98 -10.87 -0.96
C SER A 153 2.57 -9.62 -1.74
N PHE A 154 3.53 -8.93 -2.38
CA PHE A 154 3.25 -7.76 -3.21
C PHE A 154 2.30 -8.11 -4.33
N TYR A 155 2.58 -9.17 -5.09
CA TYR A 155 1.68 -9.65 -6.13
C TYR A 155 0.26 -9.89 -5.62
N GLN A 156 0.11 -10.57 -4.47
CA GLN A 156 -1.20 -10.83 -3.87
C GLN A 156 -1.94 -9.55 -3.47
N ILE A 157 -1.27 -8.61 -2.80
CA ILE A 157 -1.85 -7.32 -2.39
C ILE A 157 -2.32 -6.56 -3.65
N TYR A 158 -1.43 -6.32 -4.61
CA TYR A 158 -1.77 -5.54 -5.79
C TYR A 158 -2.81 -6.22 -6.68
N LEU A 159 -2.81 -7.55 -6.76
CA LEU A 159 -3.85 -8.32 -7.47
C LEU A 159 -5.23 -8.15 -6.80
N ASN A 160 -5.29 -8.24 -5.47
CA ASN A 160 -6.54 -8.12 -4.73
C ASN A 160 -7.11 -6.69 -4.84
N ILE A 161 -6.25 -5.67 -4.75
CA ILE A 161 -6.65 -4.27 -4.94
C ILE A 161 -7.12 -4.00 -6.36
N PHE A 162 -6.43 -4.53 -7.37
CA PHE A 162 -6.90 -4.44 -8.74
C PHE A 162 -8.29 -5.07 -8.89
N LYS A 163 -8.50 -6.31 -8.43
CA LYS A 163 -9.78 -7.02 -8.55
C LYS A 163 -10.92 -6.30 -7.83
N LEU A 164 -10.68 -5.80 -6.60
CA LEU A 164 -11.66 -5.04 -5.83
C LEU A 164 -12.01 -3.71 -6.52
N THR A 165 -10.99 -2.98 -7.00
CA THR A 165 -11.19 -1.73 -7.75
C THR A 165 -11.95 -1.98 -9.03
N LYS A 166 -11.60 -3.04 -9.78
CA LYS A 166 -12.32 -3.45 -10.98
C LYS A 166 -13.78 -3.76 -10.68
N GLN A 167 -14.06 -4.50 -9.61
CA GLN A 167 -15.43 -4.83 -9.20
C GLN A 167 -16.26 -3.59 -8.85
N LYS A 168 -15.67 -2.56 -8.23
CA LYS A 168 -16.33 -1.27 -7.99
C LYS A 168 -16.78 -0.57 -9.29
N TYR A 169 -15.91 -0.53 -10.30
CA TYR A 169 -16.20 0.18 -11.55
C TYR A 169 -16.90 -0.67 -12.61
N LEU A 170 -16.79 -2.00 -12.52
CA LEU A 170 -17.38 -3.00 -13.41
C LEU A 170 -18.06 -4.09 -12.56
N PRO A 171 -19.27 -3.84 -12.02
CA PRO A 171 -19.93 -4.74 -11.06
C PRO A 171 -20.32 -6.10 -11.65
N PHE A 172 -20.41 -6.22 -12.98
CA PHE A 172 -20.80 -7.46 -13.67
C PHE A 172 -19.63 -8.42 -13.97
N THR A 173 -18.49 -8.25 -13.30
CA THR A 173 -17.28 -9.06 -13.51
C THR A 173 -17.32 -10.44 -12.83
N GLY A 174 -18.33 -10.73 -12.00
CA GLY A 174 -18.42 -11.97 -11.23
C GLY A 174 -17.38 -12.11 -10.11
N ILE A 175 -16.61 -11.05 -9.85
CA ILE A 175 -15.60 -11.02 -8.78
C ILE A 175 -16.31 -11.03 -7.42
N LYS A 176 -15.98 -12.02 -6.59
CA LYS A 176 -16.42 -12.09 -5.19
C LYS A 176 -15.48 -11.25 -4.34
N LYS A 177 -16.02 -10.29 -3.59
CA LYS A 177 -15.21 -9.34 -2.79
C LYS A 177 -14.67 -9.99 -1.52
N GLU A 178 -15.47 -10.81 -0.87
CA GLU A 178 -15.24 -11.33 0.47
C GLU A 178 -13.93 -12.12 0.58
N PRO A 179 -13.57 -13.03 -0.37
CA PRO A 179 -12.27 -13.69 -0.32
C PRO A 179 -11.11 -12.71 -0.42
N LEU A 180 -11.19 -11.72 -1.32
CA LEU A 180 -10.13 -10.74 -1.54
C LEU A 180 -9.93 -9.83 -0.32
N ILE A 181 -11.03 -9.45 0.34
CA ILE A 181 -11.01 -8.68 1.59
C ILE A 181 -10.42 -9.52 2.72
N ASN A 182 -10.82 -10.79 2.83
CA ASN A 182 -10.29 -11.70 3.85
C ASN A 182 -8.79 -11.94 3.67
N ASP A 183 -8.31 -12.09 2.44
CA ASP A 183 -6.88 -12.22 2.15
C ASP A 183 -6.12 -10.98 2.63
N LEU A 184 -6.58 -9.77 2.27
CA LEU A 184 -5.96 -8.52 2.77
C LEU A 184 -5.99 -8.44 4.30
N LYS A 185 -7.12 -8.80 4.91
CA LYS A 185 -7.28 -8.83 6.37
C LYS A 185 -6.36 -9.83 7.07
N GLN A 186 -6.05 -10.97 6.44
CA GLN A 186 -5.06 -11.89 6.99
C GLN A 186 -3.67 -11.27 6.96
N MET A 187 -3.31 -10.60 5.86
CA MET A 187 -2.01 -9.95 5.67
C MET A 187 -1.78 -8.76 6.62
N THR A 188 -2.82 -8.16 7.20
CA THR A 188 -2.65 -7.13 8.26
C THR A 188 -2.02 -7.69 9.54
N ASN A 189 -2.01 -9.02 9.71
CA ASN A 189 -1.34 -9.70 10.82
C ASN A 189 0.05 -10.22 10.46
N SER A 190 0.60 -9.83 9.30
CA SER A 190 1.97 -10.20 8.92
C SER A 190 2.99 -9.68 9.94
N GLU A 191 4.05 -10.46 10.17
CA GLU A 191 5.22 -10.05 10.94
C GLU A 191 6.09 -9.07 10.13
N GLU A 192 5.99 -9.11 8.79
CA GLU A 192 6.69 -8.21 7.89
C GLU A 192 6.03 -6.82 7.89
N LEU A 193 6.78 -5.80 8.31
CA LEU A 193 6.30 -4.42 8.47
C LEU A 193 5.63 -3.87 7.20
N ILE A 194 6.26 -4.10 6.04
CA ILE A 194 5.76 -3.61 4.75
C ILE A 194 4.43 -4.27 4.38
N ASP A 195 4.36 -5.60 4.44
CA ASP A 195 3.16 -6.35 4.08
C ASP A 195 1.99 -5.95 4.99
N LYS A 196 2.24 -5.88 6.31
CA LYS A 196 1.28 -5.41 7.30
C LYS A 196 0.80 -4.00 6.97
N THR A 197 1.71 -3.08 6.69
CA THR A 197 1.38 -1.66 6.43
C THR A 197 0.56 -1.51 5.14
N LEU A 198 1.01 -2.12 4.04
CA LEU A 198 0.32 -2.06 2.76
C LEU A 198 -1.08 -2.68 2.84
N ALA A 199 -1.18 -3.89 3.40
CA ALA A 199 -2.45 -4.58 3.56
C ALA A 199 -3.42 -3.76 4.43
N THR A 200 -2.94 -3.21 5.55
CA THR A 200 -3.75 -2.39 6.47
C THR A 200 -4.23 -1.12 5.77
N TYR A 201 -3.33 -0.37 5.13
CA TYR A 201 -3.67 0.83 4.39
C TYR A 201 -4.70 0.55 3.30
N PHE A 202 -4.47 -0.46 2.47
CA PHE A 202 -5.39 -0.76 1.39
C PHE A 202 -6.73 -1.29 1.88
N LEU A 203 -6.76 -2.07 2.96
CA LEU A 203 -8.00 -2.52 3.58
C LEU A 203 -8.85 -1.34 4.07
N VAL A 204 -8.22 -0.32 4.69
CA VAL A 204 -8.89 0.94 5.03
C VAL A 204 -9.50 1.60 3.78
N LYS A 205 -8.74 1.70 2.67
CA LYS A 205 -9.25 2.25 1.40
C LYS A 205 -10.42 1.45 0.85
N VAL A 206 -10.36 0.11 0.91
CA VAL A 206 -11.44 -0.78 0.46
C VAL A 206 -12.71 -0.52 1.27
N TYR A 207 -12.63 -0.47 2.60
CA TYR A 207 -13.80 -0.21 3.43
C TYR A 207 -14.39 1.19 3.20
N LEU A 208 -13.53 2.20 3.07
CA LEU A 208 -14.00 3.58 2.84
C LEU A 208 -14.60 3.79 1.45
N GLU A 209 -14.02 3.18 0.42
CA GLU A 209 -14.31 3.57 -0.96
C GLU A 209 -14.99 2.50 -1.80
N ILE A 210 -14.92 1.22 -1.42
CA ILE A 210 -15.42 0.10 -2.22
C ILE A 210 -16.62 -0.58 -1.58
N THR A 211 -16.54 -0.90 -0.28
CA THR A 211 -17.69 -1.49 0.43
C THR A 211 -18.56 -0.45 1.12
N GLU A 212 -18.04 0.76 1.34
CA GLU A 212 -18.73 1.86 2.01
C GLU A 212 -19.11 1.49 3.46
N GLU A 213 -18.18 0.83 4.17
CA GLU A 213 -18.30 0.36 5.56
C GLU A 213 -17.32 1.08 6.50
N PRO A 214 -17.48 2.40 6.70
CA PRO A 214 -16.53 3.22 7.46
C PRO A 214 -16.34 2.77 8.92
N TYR A 215 -17.37 2.16 9.54
CA TYR A 215 -17.31 1.70 10.93
C TYR A 215 -16.27 0.57 11.16
N LEU A 216 -15.77 -0.07 10.10
CA LEU A 216 -14.76 -1.12 10.18
C LEU A 216 -13.32 -0.61 10.20
N VAL A 217 -13.07 0.69 9.92
CA VAL A 217 -11.69 1.15 9.70
C VAL A 217 -10.96 1.61 10.95
N LYS A 218 -11.68 1.92 12.04
CA LYS A 218 -11.10 2.59 13.21
C LYS A 218 -9.82 1.92 13.73
N GLY A 219 -9.89 0.62 14.03
CA GLY A 219 -8.72 -0.11 14.55
C GLY A 219 -7.53 -0.11 13.59
N PHE A 220 -7.78 -0.25 12.29
CA PHE A 220 -6.73 -0.23 11.27
C PHE A 220 -6.10 1.16 11.11
N VAL A 221 -6.90 2.23 11.23
CA VAL A 221 -6.40 3.60 11.20
C VAL A 221 -5.59 3.90 12.47
N ASP A 222 -6.07 3.49 13.65
CA ASP A 222 -5.35 3.62 14.91
C ASP A 222 -3.98 2.95 14.83
N ASP A 223 -3.89 1.73 14.28
CA ASP A 223 -2.63 1.01 14.06
C ASP A 223 -1.68 1.77 13.11
N LEU A 224 -2.20 2.30 11.99
CA LEU A 224 -1.38 3.07 11.04
C LEU A 224 -0.89 4.39 11.63
N VAL A 225 -1.73 5.10 12.39
CA VAL A 225 -1.35 6.35 13.05
C VAL A 225 -0.33 6.09 14.16
N ALA A 226 -0.44 4.99 14.90
CA ALA A 226 0.54 4.61 15.90
C ALA A 226 1.91 4.29 15.29
N LEU A 227 1.94 3.57 14.16
CA LEU A 227 3.18 3.24 13.43
C LEU A 227 3.79 4.44 12.68
N TYR A 228 2.94 5.32 12.14
CA TYR A 228 3.35 6.45 11.31
C TYR A 228 2.74 7.77 11.80
N PRO A 229 3.12 8.25 12.99
CA PRO A 229 2.46 9.38 13.65
C PRO A 229 2.62 10.70 12.90
N ARG A 230 3.58 10.81 12.00
CA ARG A 230 3.80 12.01 11.17
C ARG A 230 3.01 12.00 9.87
N ASN A 231 2.36 10.88 9.52
CA ASN A 231 1.56 10.78 8.31
C ASN A 231 0.22 11.53 8.47
N LYS A 232 0.15 12.73 7.88
CA LYS A 232 -1.05 13.56 7.93
C LYS A 232 -2.24 12.93 7.21
N THR A 233 -1.98 12.10 6.20
CA THR A 233 -3.05 11.40 5.48
C THR A 233 -3.71 10.38 6.39
N PHE A 234 -2.96 9.58 7.15
CA PHE A 234 -3.54 8.64 8.11
C PHE A 234 -4.28 9.34 9.25
N ALA A 235 -3.68 10.40 9.82
CA ALA A 235 -4.36 11.19 10.84
C ALA A 235 -5.67 11.83 10.35
N GLY A 236 -5.74 12.20 9.06
CA GLY A 236 -6.93 12.72 8.41
C GLY A 236 -7.99 11.66 8.05
N LEU A 237 -7.71 10.36 8.22
CA LEU A 237 -8.68 9.27 8.04
C LEU A 237 -9.44 8.93 9.32
N ASN A 238 -9.17 9.59 10.44
CA ASN A 238 -9.92 9.40 11.68
C ASN A 238 -11.38 9.82 11.48
N LEU A 239 -12.26 8.82 11.46
CA LEU A 239 -13.72 8.94 11.37
C LEU A 239 -14.36 9.12 12.74
#